data_AF-A0A7V2PJY7-F1
#
_entry.id   AF-A0A7V2PJY7-F1
#
_cell.length_a   1.000
_cell.length_b   1.000
_cell.length_c   1.000
_cell.angle_alpha   90.00
_cell.angle_beta   90.00
_cell.angle_gamma   90.00
#
_symmetry.space_group_name_H-M   'P 1'
#
loop_
_entity.id
_entity.type
_entity.pdbx_description
1 polymer ?
#
loop_
_entity_poly.entity_id
_entity_poly.type
_entity_poly.pdbx_seq_one_letter_code
_entity_poly.pdbx_strand_id
1 'polypeptide(L)'
;MLNSRTLLIVLTMTLLLLSACAPPPPPTVVMPETEIATSVPASKAPTAAAQAVQQVAADALNVDPESVTVLKMEEVDWPDASLGCPQPGMMYAQVITPGYKATVEVDGKTYDVHMNANGKGVICSPKS
;
A
#
# COMPACT_ATOMS: atom_id res chain seq x y z
N MET A 1 22.09 59.03 -37.30
CA MET A 1 23.16 59.07 -36.28
C MET A 1 22.67 58.28 -35.09
N LEU A 2 22.85 56.96 -35.14
CA LEU A 2 22.39 56.04 -34.11
C LEU A 2 23.47 56.02 -33.03
N ASN A 3 23.18 56.57 -31.86
CA ASN A 3 24.19 56.83 -30.84
C ASN A 3 24.73 55.50 -30.27
N SER A 4 26.05 55.38 -30.21
CA SER A 4 26.77 54.22 -29.66
C SER A 4 26.29 53.83 -28.25
N ARG A 5 25.82 54.81 -27.48
CA ARG A 5 25.21 54.61 -26.15
C ARG A 5 23.90 53.82 -26.20
N THR A 6 23.09 54.01 -27.25
CA THR A 6 21.84 53.29 -27.47
C THR A 6 22.09 51.85 -27.89
N LEU A 7 23.17 51.57 -28.65
CA LEU A 7 23.56 50.22 -29.04
C LEU A 7 24.08 49.40 -27.84
N LEU A 8 24.86 50.03 -26.94
CA LEU A 8 25.34 49.38 -25.72
C LEU A 8 24.22 49.03 -24.74
N ILE A 9 23.19 49.87 -24.60
CA ILE A 9 22.05 49.63 -23.70
C ILE A 9 21.17 48.47 -24.21
N VAL A 10 21.00 48.35 -25.54
CA VAL A 10 20.23 47.23 -26.12
C VAL A 10 21.01 45.91 -26.01
N LEU A 11 22.35 45.94 -26.14
CA LEU A 11 23.20 44.75 -25.99
C LEU A 11 23.26 44.23 -24.54
N THR A 12 23.17 45.08 -23.53
CA THR A 12 23.14 44.65 -22.12
C THR A 12 21.78 44.10 -21.69
N MET A 13 20.67 44.58 -22.28
CA MET A 13 19.32 44.05 -22.00
C MET A 13 19.05 42.66 -22.60
N THR A 14 19.63 42.32 -23.76
CA THR A 14 19.50 40.97 -24.35
C THR A 14 20.37 39.91 -23.65
N LEU A 15 21.43 40.32 -22.96
CA LEU A 15 22.30 39.39 -22.22
C LEU A 15 21.72 39.00 -20.83
N LEU A 16 20.69 39.69 -20.33
CA LEU A 16 20.07 39.43 -19.02
C LEU A 16 18.90 38.43 -19.05
N LEU A 17 18.51 37.91 -20.22
CA LEU A 17 17.35 37.03 -20.40
C LEU A 17 17.66 35.52 -20.41
N LEU A 18 18.91 35.09 -20.14
CA LEU A 18 19.25 33.67 -19.96
C LEU A 18 19.20 33.20 -18.50
N SER A 19 18.66 34.01 -17.59
CA SER A 19 18.59 33.67 -16.17
C SER A 19 17.44 32.69 -15.87
N ALA A 20 17.85 31.44 -15.69
CA ALA A 20 17.31 30.49 -14.71
C ALA A 20 15.90 29.95 -14.97
N CYS A 21 15.81 28.95 -15.86
CA CYS A 21 14.91 27.84 -15.64
C CYS A 21 15.76 26.62 -15.23
N ALA A 22 16.21 26.61 -13.97
CA ALA A 22 16.76 25.40 -13.39
C ALA A 22 15.58 24.49 -13.04
N PRO A 23 15.49 23.24 -13.55
CA PRO A 23 14.48 22.31 -13.10
C PRO A 23 14.67 22.06 -11.59
N PRO A 24 13.60 21.97 -10.80
CA PRO A 24 13.72 21.60 -9.40
C PRO A 24 14.43 20.24 -9.32
N PRO A 25 15.33 20.03 -8.34
CA PRO A 25 15.91 18.71 -8.13
C PRO A 25 14.76 17.72 -7.89
N PRO A 26 14.83 16.50 -8.45
CA PRO A 26 13.87 15.45 -8.10
C PRO A 26 13.87 15.29 -6.58
N PRO A 27 12.72 15.01 -5.94
CA PRO A 27 12.71 14.73 -4.52
C PRO A 27 13.66 13.56 -4.29
N THR A 28 14.74 13.80 -3.54
CA THR A 28 15.57 12.74 -2.98
C THR A 28 14.64 11.91 -2.10
N VAL A 29 14.15 10.79 -2.64
CA VAL A 29 13.52 9.75 -1.84
C VAL A 29 14.63 9.26 -0.93
N VAL A 30 14.71 9.85 0.26
CA VAL A 30 15.45 9.29 1.37
C VAL A 30 14.73 8.00 1.68
N MET A 31 15.22 6.92 1.09
CA MET A 31 14.88 5.57 1.50
C MET A 31 15.72 5.32 2.75
N PRO A 32 15.15 5.31 3.96
CA PRO A 32 15.83 4.69 5.07
C PRO A 32 15.92 3.20 4.74
N GLU A 33 17.14 2.75 4.44
CA GLU A 33 17.52 1.35 4.48
C GLU A 33 17.46 0.91 5.95
N THR A 34 16.61 -0.09 6.19
CA THR A 34 16.78 -1.19 7.14
C THR A 34 17.36 -0.87 8.52
N GLU A 35 16.46 -0.74 9.49
CA GLU A 35 16.59 -1.25 10.87
C GLU A 35 15.27 -0.87 11.56
N ILE A 36 14.39 -1.74 12.07
CA ILE A 36 14.46 -3.12 12.49
C ILE A 36 13.06 -3.65 12.19
N ALA A 37 12.95 -4.68 11.33
CA ALA A 37 11.79 -5.55 11.40
C ALA A 37 11.88 -6.22 12.78
N THR A 38 11.25 -5.59 13.77
CA THR A 38 10.82 -6.29 14.96
C THR A 38 9.82 -7.29 14.42
N SER A 39 10.30 -8.48 14.07
CA SER A 39 9.52 -9.69 14.01
C SER A 39 8.94 -9.83 15.41
N VAL A 40 7.80 -9.17 15.63
CA VAL A 40 7.00 -9.41 16.82
C VAL A 40 6.75 -10.92 16.79
N PRO A 41 7.23 -11.67 17.79
CA PRO A 41 6.99 -13.09 17.79
C PRO A 41 5.47 -13.23 17.80
N ALA A 42 4.93 -13.95 16.81
CA ALA A 42 3.55 -14.41 16.81
C ALA A 42 3.32 -15.07 18.17
N SER A 43 2.69 -14.32 19.08
CA SER A 43 2.45 -14.75 20.45
C SER A 43 1.56 -15.96 20.35
N LYS A 44 1.96 -17.04 21.04
CA LYS A 44 1.36 -18.39 21.01
C LYS A 44 -0.07 -18.48 21.59
N ALA A 45 -0.83 -17.39 21.56
CA ALA A 45 -2.27 -17.38 21.81
C ALA A 45 -2.95 -16.60 20.66
N PRO A 46 -3.96 -17.18 19.99
CA PRO A 46 -4.61 -16.47 18.90
C PRO A 46 -5.36 -15.26 19.46
N THR A 47 -5.06 -14.08 18.93
CA THR A 47 -5.87 -12.89 19.18
C THR A 47 -7.27 -13.10 18.59
N ALA A 48 -8.28 -12.35 19.05
CA ALA A 48 -9.62 -12.43 18.46
C ALA A 48 -9.60 -12.20 16.94
N ALA A 49 -8.70 -11.34 16.44
CA ALA A 49 -8.46 -11.13 15.02
C ALA A 49 -7.84 -12.37 14.33
N ALA A 50 -6.88 -13.05 14.97
CA ALA A 50 -6.32 -14.31 14.47
C ALA A 50 -7.37 -15.43 14.36
N GLN A 51 -8.25 -15.55 15.36
CA GLN A 51 -9.34 -16.52 15.32
C GLN A 51 -10.34 -16.19 14.21
N ALA A 52 -10.68 -14.90 14.04
CA ALA A 52 -11.54 -14.47 12.94
C ALA A 52 -10.90 -14.76 11.57
N VAL A 53 -9.59 -14.58 11.41
CA VAL A 53 -8.86 -14.89 10.17
C VAL A 53 -8.91 -16.39 9.89
N GLN A 54 -8.67 -17.21 10.91
CA GLN A 54 -8.75 -18.67 10.78
C GLN A 54 -10.15 -19.09 10.33
N GLN A 55 -11.20 -18.54 10.95
CA GLN A 55 -12.58 -18.87 10.60
C GLN A 55 -12.91 -18.45 9.16
N VAL A 56 -12.55 -17.24 8.74
CA VAL A 56 -12.77 -16.75 7.37
C VAL A 56 -12.06 -17.64 6.35
N ALA A 57 -10.81 -18.03 6.63
CA ALA A 57 -10.06 -18.91 5.75
C ALA A 57 -10.65 -20.32 5.69
N ALA A 58 -11.05 -20.86 6.85
CA ALA A 58 -11.68 -22.18 6.97
C ALA A 58 -12.99 -22.24 6.19
N ASP A 59 -13.85 -21.22 6.33
CA ASP A 59 -15.12 -21.13 5.62
C ASP A 59 -14.90 -21.00 4.10
N ALA A 60 -13.91 -20.21 3.67
CA ALA A 60 -13.62 -19.99 2.26
C ALA A 60 -12.97 -21.21 1.57
N LEU A 61 -12.15 -21.97 2.29
CA LEU A 61 -11.45 -23.16 1.78
C LEU A 61 -12.19 -24.47 2.09
N ASN A 62 -13.27 -24.41 2.87
CA ASN A 62 -14.03 -25.56 3.36
C ASN A 62 -13.12 -26.58 4.10
N VAL A 63 -12.31 -26.06 5.03
CA VAL A 63 -11.40 -26.85 5.89
C VAL A 63 -11.72 -26.61 7.37
N ASP A 64 -11.07 -27.35 8.26
CA ASP A 64 -11.18 -27.14 9.70
C ASP A 64 -10.40 -25.88 10.12
N PRO A 65 -10.93 -24.98 10.98
CA PRO A 65 -10.20 -23.80 11.43
C PRO A 65 -8.90 -24.13 12.18
N GLU A 66 -8.78 -25.30 12.80
CA GLU A 66 -7.54 -25.75 13.44
C GLU A 66 -6.46 -26.16 12.44
N SER A 67 -6.81 -26.46 11.18
CA SER A 67 -5.82 -26.71 10.12
C SER A 67 -5.25 -25.42 9.52
N VAL A 68 -5.83 -24.26 9.85
CA VAL A 68 -5.38 -22.95 9.35
C VAL A 68 -4.32 -22.35 10.26
N THR A 69 -3.11 -22.21 9.74
CA THR A 69 -2.00 -21.54 10.45
C THR A 69 -1.88 -20.10 9.98
N VAL A 70 -2.02 -19.12 10.88
CA VAL A 70 -1.76 -17.70 10.55
C VAL A 70 -0.26 -17.44 10.59
N LEU A 71 0.33 -17.12 9.43
CA LEU A 71 1.76 -16.84 9.28
C LEU A 71 2.09 -15.36 9.56
N LYS A 72 1.24 -14.46 9.07
CA LYS A 72 1.41 -13.00 9.24
C LYS A 72 0.05 -12.35 9.41
N MET A 73 -0.01 -11.28 10.20
CA MET A 73 -1.18 -10.41 10.31
C MET A 73 -0.75 -8.97 10.53
N GLU A 74 -1.39 -8.04 9.84
CA GLU A 74 -1.19 -6.60 9.97
C GLU A 74 -2.54 -5.86 9.90
N GLU A 75 -2.66 -4.77 10.66
CA GLU A 75 -3.79 -3.86 10.56
C GLU A 75 -3.64 -2.98 9.32
N VAL A 76 -4.72 -2.84 8.56
CA VAL A 76 -4.74 -2.09 7.30
C VAL A 76 -6.03 -1.29 7.18
N ASP A 77 -5.92 -0.06 6.69
CA ASP A 77 -7.05 0.74 6.24
C ASP A 77 -7.29 0.52 4.75
N TRP A 78 -8.38 -0.18 4.41
CA TRP A 78 -8.74 -0.45 3.03
C TRP A 78 -9.33 0.81 2.37
N PRO A 79 -8.97 1.14 1.12
CA PRO A 79 -9.45 2.35 0.45
C PRO A 79 -10.96 2.30 0.12
N ASP A 80 -11.53 1.10 0.07
CA ASP A 80 -12.93 0.87 -0.28
C ASP A 80 -13.45 -0.45 0.34
N ALA A 81 -14.75 -0.70 0.17
CA ALA A 81 -15.42 -1.90 0.67
C ALA A 81 -15.02 -3.22 -0.05
N SER A 82 -14.14 -3.17 -1.06
CA SER A 82 -13.61 -4.37 -1.74
C SER A 82 -12.51 -5.07 -0.93
N LEU A 83 -11.98 -4.40 0.11
CA LEU A 83 -10.88 -4.90 0.93
C LEU A 83 -9.64 -5.24 0.08
N GLY A 84 -9.41 -4.46 -0.98
CA GLY A 84 -8.30 -4.67 -1.92
C GLY A 84 -8.50 -5.80 -2.94
N CYS A 85 -9.66 -6.46 -2.93
CA CYS A 85 -9.96 -7.63 -3.76
C CYS A 85 -11.26 -7.41 -4.56
N PRO A 86 -11.26 -6.43 -5.48
CA PRO A 86 -12.44 -6.11 -6.28
C PRO A 86 -12.73 -7.21 -7.29
N GLN A 87 -14.02 -7.55 -7.41
CA GLN A 87 -14.51 -8.48 -8.42
C GLN A 87 -14.90 -7.71 -9.71
N PRO A 88 -14.63 -8.27 -10.90
CA PRO A 88 -15.03 -7.65 -12.16
C PRO A 88 -16.52 -7.36 -12.23
N GLY A 89 -16.88 -6.17 -12.72
CA GLY A 89 -18.28 -5.75 -12.88
C GLY A 89 -18.98 -5.28 -11.60
N MET A 90 -18.30 -5.32 -10.45
CA MET A 90 -18.84 -4.84 -9.19
C MET A 90 -18.41 -3.39 -8.90
N MET A 91 -19.33 -2.61 -8.32
CA MET A 91 -19.03 -1.29 -7.77
C MET A 91 -18.92 -1.39 -6.25
N TYR A 92 -17.85 -0.82 -5.70
CA TYR A 92 -17.60 -0.79 -4.25
C TYR A 92 -17.72 0.63 -3.72
N ALA A 93 -18.23 0.76 -2.50
CA ALA A 93 -18.28 2.05 -1.82
C ALA A 93 -16.86 2.52 -1.47
N GLN A 94 -16.53 3.77 -1.82
CA GLN A 94 -15.25 4.42 -1.53
C GLN A 94 -15.24 4.93 -0.09
N VAL A 95 -15.12 3.99 0.86
CA VAL A 95 -15.05 4.27 2.29
C VAL A 95 -13.83 3.61 2.87
N ILE A 96 -13.03 4.40 3.60
CA ILE A 96 -11.90 3.88 4.34
C ILE A 96 -12.42 2.87 5.37
N THR A 97 -12.03 1.62 5.19
CA THR A 97 -12.53 0.49 5.98
C THR A 97 -11.37 -0.09 6.78
N PRO A 98 -11.31 0.13 8.10
CA PRO A 98 -10.31 -0.49 8.96
C PRO A 98 -10.46 -2.01 8.95
N GLY A 99 -9.35 -2.71 9.07
CA GLY A 99 -9.35 -4.16 9.01
C GLY A 99 -7.97 -4.79 9.15
N TYR A 100 -7.86 -6.02 8.66
CA TYR A 100 -6.64 -6.80 8.74
C TYR A 100 -6.29 -7.42 7.39
N LYS A 101 -5.00 -7.44 7.10
CA LYS A 101 -4.41 -8.28 6.06
C LYS A 101 -3.61 -9.38 6.74
N ALA A 102 -3.93 -10.63 6.42
CA ALA A 102 -3.26 -11.77 6.98
C ALA A 102 -2.81 -12.72 5.87
N THR A 103 -1.70 -13.41 6.11
CA THR A 103 -1.26 -14.54 5.29
C THR A 103 -1.43 -15.79 6.13
N VAL A 104 -2.17 -16.76 5.60
CA VAL A 104 -2.43 -18.04 6.25
C VAL A 104 -1.84 -19.18 5.43
N GLU A 105 -1.54 -20.29 6.08
CA GLU A 105 -1.13 -21.54 5.46
C GLU A 105 -2.18 -22.62 5.74
N VAL A 106 -2.54 -23.36 4.69
CA VAL A 106 -3.41 -24.54 4.74
C VAL A 106 -2.81 -25.60 3.82
N ASP A 107 -2.57 -26.80 4.33
CA ASP A 107 -2.00 -27.93 3.57
C ASP A 107 -0.73 -27.57 2.77
N GLY A 108 0.14 -26.74 3.36
CA GLY A 108 1.39 -26.29 2.73
C GLY A 108 1.22 -25.25 1.61
N LYS A 109 0.03 -24.68 1.45
CA LYS A 109 -0.26 -23.57 0.52
C LYS A 109 -0.56 -22.31 1.31
N THR A 110 -0.05 -21.18 0.83
CA THR A 110 -0.28 -19.88 1.44
C THR A 110 -1.40 -19.11 0.73
N TYR A 111 -2.19 -18.38 1.51
CA TYR A 111 -3.31 -17.58 1.06
C TYR A 111 -3.30 -16.23 1.76
N ASP A 112 -3.63 -15.16 1.03
CA ASP A 112 -3.86 -13.85 1.63
C ASP A 112 -5.35 -13.70 1.96
N VAL A 113 -5.62 -13.44 3.24
CA VAL A 113 -6.95 -13.19 3.80
C VAL A 113 -7.04 -11.71 4.12
N HIS A 114 -8.00 -11.03 3.50
CA HIS A 114 -8.29 -9.62 3.76
C HIS A 114 -9.63 -9.51 4.46
N MET A 115 -9.69 -8.78 5.57
CA MET A 115 -10.90 -8.59 6.35
C MET A 115 -11.10 -7.16 6.80
N ASN A 116 -12.34 -6.79 7.11
CA ASN A 116 -12.66 -5.58 7.84
C ASN A 116 -12.77 -5.85 9.35
N ALA A 117 -12.80 -4.78 10.14
CA ALA A 117 -12.96 -4.84 11.60
C ALA A 117 -14.29 -5.46 12.06
N ASN A 118 -15.29 -5.55 11.18
CA ASN A 118 -16.59 -6.18 11.47
C ASN A 118 -16.58 -7.70 11.27
N GLY A 119 -15.43 -8.30 10.91
CA GLY A 119 -15.28 -9.74 10.73
C GLY A 119 -15.66 -10.27 9.34
N LYS A 120 -16.02 -9.40 8.38
CA LYS A 120 -16.19 -9.82 6.99
C LYS A 120 -14.81 -9.91 6.34
N GLY A 121 -14.48 -11.08 5.79
CA GLY A 121 -13.23 -11.27 5.06
C GLY A 121 -13.37 -12.08 3.78
N VAL A 122 -12.31 -12.05 2.98
CA VAL A 122 -12.19 -12.71 1.67
C VAL A 122 -10.78 -13.26 1.48
N ILE A 123 -10.67 -14.39 0.79
CA ILE A 123 -9.38 -14.85 0.27
C ILE A 123 -9.13 -14.17 -1.07
N CYS A 124 -7.99 -13.51 -1.18
CA CYS A 124 -7.61 -12.81 -2.38
C CYS A 124 -6.74 -13.71 -3.25
N SER A 125 -7.17 -13.90 -4.51
CA SER A 125 -6.32 -14.57 -5.48
C SER A 125 -5.06 -13.73 -5.74
N PRO A 126 -3.89 -14.35 -5.89
CA PRO A 126 -2.71 -13.62 -6.32
C PRO A 126 -3.03 -12.92 -7.64
N LYS A 127 -2.76 -11.61 -7.71
CA LYS A 127 -2.84 -10.89 -8.99
C LYS A 127 -1.81 -11.53 -9.92
N SER A 128 -2.30 -12.19 -10.96
CA SER A 128 -1.52 -12.67 -12.11
C SER A 128 -0.90 -11.51 -12.88
#